data_AF-T1A2Y0-F1
#
_entry.id   AF-T1A2Y0-F1
#
_cell.length_a   1.000
_cell.length_b   1.000
_cell.length_c   1.000
_cell.angle_alpha   90.00
_cell.angle_beta   90.00
_cell.angle_gamma   90.00
#
_symmetry.space_group_name_H-M   'P 1'
#
loop_
_entity.id
_entity.type
_entity.pdbx_description
1 polymer ?
#
loop_
_entity_poly.entity_id
_entity_poly.type
_entity_poly.pdbx_seq_one_letter_code
_entity_poly.pdbx_strand_id
1 'polypeptide(L)'
;IFHVNWFRQGQDGKYLWPGYGENLRVIQWILERCEGHIPAQESPIGYLPTPGGDFNLKGLTLDQDALGELFGVDRKAWIDEFDNLESFLLDYEPRVPIELKEVLQRVQRELSSRD
;
A
#
# COMPACT_ATOMS: atom_id res chain seq x y z
N ILE A 1 2.40 -12.30 2.11
CA ILE A 1 1.04 -11.76 2.33
C ILE A 1 0.97 -10.44 1.59
N PHE A 2 -0.14 -10.14 0.92
CA PHE A 2 -0.30 -8.91 0.15
C PHE A 2 -1.58 -8.19 0.58
N HIS A 3 -1.49 -6.88 0.71
CA HIS A 3 -2.63 -6.00 0.90
C HIS A 3 -2.90 -5.27 -0.43
N VAL A 4 -4.16 -5.27 -0.89
CA VAL A 4 -4.55 -4.69 -2.18
C VAL A 4 -5.74 -3.75 -1.98
N ASN A 5 -5.71 -2.59 -2.65
CA ASN A 5 -6.81 -1.63 -2.63
C ASN A 5 -7.24 -1.31 -4.08
N TRP A 6 -8.36 -1.93 -4.50
CA TRP A 6 -8.95 -1.71 -5.83
C TRP A 6 -9.79 -0.44 -5.93
N PHE A 7 -10.09 0.18 -4.80
CA PHE A 7 -11.12 1.20 -4.66
C PHE A 7 -10.54 2.56 -4.27
N ARG A 8 -9.22 2.73 -4.38
CA ARG A 8 -8.58 4.01 -4.11
C ARG A 8 -9.15 5.08 -5.05
N GLN A 9 -9.62 6.17 -4.46
CA GLN A 9 -10.14 7.32 -5.18
C GLN A 9 -9.12 8.45 -5.16
N GLY A 10 -9.05 9.21 -6.25
CA GLY A 10 -8.30 10.45 -6.30
C GLY A 10 -9.06 11.61 -5.65
N GLN A 11 -8.47 12.79 -5.68
CA GLN A 11 -9.07 14.00 -5.10
C GLN A 11 -10.41 14.40 -5.76
N ASP A 12 -10.63 13.99 -7.00
CA ASP A 12 -11.87 14.23 -7.75
C ASP A 12 -12.97 13.18 -7.46
N GLY A 13 -12.71 12.24 -6.54
CA GLY A 13 -13.63 11.17 -6.15
C GLY A 13 -13.73 10.02 -7.15
N LYS A 14 -12.98 10.05 -8.26
CA LYS A 14 -12.94 8.95 -9.22
C LYS A 14 -11.98 7.86 -8.77
N TYR A 15 -12.29 6.63 -9.12
CA TYR A 15 -11.38 5.51 -8.90
C TYR A 15 -10.12 5.68 -9.75
N LEU A 16 -8.97 5.56 -9.10
CA LEU A 16 -7.66 5.61 -9.76
C LEU A 16 -7.39 4.34 -10.56
N TRP A 17 -7.97 3.21 -10.13
CA TRP A 17 -7.81 1.92 -10.78
C TRP A 17 -9.10 1.50 -11.50
N PRO A 18 -9.03 1.09 -12.78
CA PRO A 18 -10.21 0.69 -13.55
C PRO A 18 -10.91 -0.57 -13.02
N GLY A 19 -10.21 -1.43 -12.28
CA GLY A 19 -10.78 -2.63 -11.67
C GLY A 19 -11.08 -3.77 -12.65
N TYR A 20 -11.98 -4.67 -12.24
CA TYR A 20 -12.46 -5.81 -13.03
C TYR A 20 -11.33 -6.68 -13.60
N GLY A 21 -11.29 -6.88 -14.92
CA GLY A 21 -10.28 -7.69 -15.60
C GLY A 21 -8.86 -7.13 -15.44
N GLU A 22 -8.72 -5.82 -15.23
CA GLU A 22 -7.42 -5.20 -15.03
C GLU A 22 -6.76 -5.65 -13.72
N ASN A 23 -7.53 -6.13 -12.73
CA ASN A 23 -7.00 -6.68 -11.47
C ASN A 23 -6.05 -7.86 -11.69
N LEU A 24 -6.14 -8.57 -12.82
CA LEU A 24 -5.20 -9.62 -13.18
C LEU A 24 -3.76 -9.10 -13.29
N ARG A 25 -3.55 -7.81 -13.58
CA ARG A 25 -2.21 -7.19 -13.63
C ARG A 25 -1.56 -7.10 -12.25
N VAL A 26 -2.34 -6.76 -11.22
CA VAL A 26 -1.85 -6.80 -9.84
C VAL A 26 -1.55 -8.22 -9.41
N ILE A 27 -2.41 -9.18 -9.77
CA ILE A 27 -2.17 -10.60 -9.46
C ILE A 27 -0.91 -11.11 -10.16
N GLN A 28 -0.70 -10.74 -11.44
CA GLN A 28 0.53 -11.05 -12.16
C GLN A 28 1.75 -10.48 -11.44
N TRP A 29 1.72 -9.21 -11.01
CA TRP A 29 2.80 -8.61 -10.24
C TRP A 29 3.07 -9.37 -8.92
N ILE A 30 2.02 -9.79 -8.21
CA ILE A 30 2.14 -10.59 -6.99
C ILE A 30 2.87 -11.92 -7.25
N LEU A 31 2.54 -12.61 -8.35
CA LEU A 31 3.20 -13.87 -8.73
C LEU A 31 4.68 -13.66 -9.02
N GLU A 32 5.03 -12.67 -9.84
CA GLU A 32 6.42 -12.33 -10.17
C GLU A 32 7.23 -11.92 -8.92
N ARG A 33 6.59 -11.27 -7.94
CA ARG A 33 7.22 -10.95 -6.64
C ARG A 33 7.47 -12.18 -5.78
N CYS A 34 6.54 -13.14 -5.77
CA CYS A 34 6.72 -14.41 -5.07
C CYS A 34 7.86 -15.23 -5.68
N GLU A 35 8.02 -15.18 -7.00
CA GLU A 35 9.09 -15.89 -7.73
C GLU A 35 10.44 -15.15 -7.69
N GLY A 36 10.45 -13.88 -7.26
CA GLY A 36 11.67 -13.08 -7.14
C GLY A 36 12.17 -12.50 -8.46
N HIS A 37 11.33 -12.44 -9.49
CA HIS A 37 11.69 -11.98 -10.83
C HIS A 37 11.75 -10.46 -10.97
N ILE A 38 10.97 -9.73 -10.16
CA ILE A 38 10.86 -8.27 -10.24
C ILE A 38 11.19 -7.60 -8.91
N PRO A 39 11.80 -6.40 -8.91
CA PRO A 39 12.05 -5.62 -7.72
C PRO A 39 10.75 -5.02 -7.15
N ALA A 40 10.86 -4.41 -5.97
CA ALA A 40 9.83 -3.58 -5.37
C ALA A 40 10.46 -2.41 -4.63
N GLN A 41 9.72 -1.31 -4.53
CA GLN A 41 10.09 -0.17 -3.71
C GLN A 41 9.79 -0.48 -2.25
N GLU A 42 10.81 -0.43 -1.39
CA GLU A 42 10.62 -0.54 0.06
C GLU A 42 9.96 0.73 0.60
N SER A 43 9.03 0.55 1.55
CA SER A 43 8.33 1.63 2.22
C SER A 43 7.97 1.21 3.66
N PRO A 44 7.61 2.16 4.54
CA PRO A 44 7.21 1.85 5.91
C PRO A 44 6.07 0.82 6.02
N ILE A 45 5.19 0.79 5.02
CA ILE A 45 4.03 -0.10 4.95
C ILE A 45 4.31 -1.41 4.17
N GLY A 46 5.56 -1.66 3.82
CA GLY A 46 6.02 -2.84 3.08
C GLY A 46 6.47 -2.53 1.65
N TYR A 47 6.42 -3.54 0.79
CA TYR A 47 6.94 -3.47 -0.58
C TYR A 47 5.86 -3.03 -1.58
N LEU A 48 6.14 -1.97 -2.32
CA LEU A 48 5.25 -1.39 -3.32
C LEU A 48 5.78 -1.61 -4.75
N PRO A 49 4.92 -1.60 -5.78
CA PRO A 49 5.38 -1.58 -7.16
C PRO A 49 6.20 -0.32 -7.45
N THR A 50 7.29 -0.46 -8.22
CA THR A 50 8.13 0.68 -8.62
C THR A 50 7.45 1.50 -9.71
N PRO A 51 7.30 2.83 -9.57
CA PRO A 51 6.81 3.70 -10.63
C PRO A 51 7.65 3.57 -11.90
N GLY A 52 7.01 3.31 -13.05
CA GLY A 52 7.70 3.09 -14.33
C GLY A 52 8.46 1.75 -14.45
N GLY A 53 8.33 0.87 -13.45
CA GLY A 53 8.94 -0.47 -13.44
C GLY A 53 8.04 -1.55 -14.06
N ASP A 54 8.16 -2.78 -13.53
CA ASP A 54 7.58 -4.00 -14.12
C ASP A 54 6.05 -4.17 -13.92
N PHE A 55 5.37 -3.13 -13.45
CA PHE A 55 3.92 -3.17 -13.33
C PHE A 55 3.27 -2.91 -14.70
N ASN A 56 2.52 -3.88 -15.21
CA ASN A 56 1.98 -3.82 -16.56
C ASN A 56 0.85 -2.79 -16.71
N LEU A 57 1.19 -1.57 -17.09
CA LEU A 57 0.23 -0.48 -17.39
C LEU A 57 -0.15 -0.39 -18.88
N LYS A 58 0.32 -1.33 -19.71
CA LYS A 58 0.11 -1.27 -21.16
C LYS A 58 -1.38 -1.28 -21.49
N GLY A 59 -1.81 -0.26 -22.25
CA GLY A 59 -3.19 -0.07 -22.69
C GLY A 59 -4.10 0.63 -21.69
N LEU A 60 -3.58 1.02 -20.51
CA LEU A 60 -4.32 1.84 -19.55
C LEU A 60 -4.06 3.33 -19.83
N THR A 61 -5.14 4.11 -19.81
CA THR A 61 -5.06 5.57 -19.89
C THR A 61 -5.11 6.14 -18.47
N LEU A 62 -3.93 6.28 -17.85
CA LEU A 62 -3.76 6.90 -16.54
C LEU A 62 -2.81 8.10 -16.71
N ASP A 63 -3.19 9.25 -16.16
CA ASP A 63 -2.29 10.41 -16.14
C ASP A 63 -1.19 10.26 -15.06
N GLN A 64 -0.20 11.16 -15.09
CA GLN A 64 0.93 11.06 -14.16
C GLN A 64 0.51 11.28 -12.70
N ASP A 65 -0.49 12.11 -12.46
CA ASP A 65 -0.98 12.38 -11.11
C ASP A 65 -1.66 11.14 -10.54
N ALA A 66 -2.52 10.47 -11.31
CA ALA A 66 -3.15 9.21 -10.93
C ALA A 66 -2.12 8.10 -10.68
N LEU A 67 -1.04 8.02 -11.48
CA LEU A 67 0.05 7.06 -11.25
C LEU A 67 0.84 7.37 -9.98
N GLY A 68 1.14 8.65 -9.75
CA GLY A 68 1.81 9.12 -8.53
C GLY A 68 0.97 8.82 -7.29
N GLU A 69 -0.34 9.03 -7.36
CA GLU A 69 -1.27 8.68 -6.29
C GLU A 69 -1.39 7.15 -6.13
N LEU A 70 -1.50 6.38 -7.21
CA LEU A 70 -1.71 4.93 -7.16
C LEU A 70 -0.54 4.20 -6.46
N PHE A 71 0.70 4.55 -6.80
CA PHE A 71 1.91 3.95 -6.24
C PHE A 71 2.49 4.72 -5.05
N GLY A 72 1.95 5.90 -4.75
CA GLY A 72 2.42 6.76 -3.67
C GLY A 72 1.88 6.39 -2.29
N VAL A 73 2.71 6.67 -1.28
CA VAL A 73 2.36 6.57 0.14
C VAL A 73 2.06 7.97 0.67
N ASP A 74 0.80 8.23 1.00
CA ASP A 74 0.44 9.42 1.78
C ASP A 74 0.80 9.17 3.25
N ARG A 75 1.99 9.61 3.64
CA ARG A 75 2.50 9.42 5.00
C ARG A 75 1.54 9.97 6.07
N LYS A 76 0.88 11.10 5.81
CA LYS A 76 -0.02 11.70 6.79
C LYS A 76 -1.25 10.82 6.99
N ALA A 77 -1.88 10.40 5.90
CA ALA A 77 -3.03 9.50 5.96
C ALA A 77 -2.69 8.17 6.64
N TRP A 78 -1.48 7.64 6.42
CA TRP A 78 -1.03 6.41 7.08
C TRP A 78 -0.72 6.59 8.56
N ILE A 79 -0.20 7.74 8.99
CA ILE A 79 -0.03 8.04 10.42
C ILE A 79 -1.41 8.04 11.09
N ASP A 80 -2.37 8.78 10.52
CA ASP A 80 -3.74 8.85 11.05
C ASP A 80 -4.39 7.45 11.11
N GLU A 81 -4.18 6.61 10.09
CA GLU A 81 -4.68 5.23 10.05
C GLU A 81 -4.06 4.34 11.14
N PHE A 82 -2.75 4.43 11.36
CA PHE A 82 -2.08 3.62 12.38
C PHE A 82 -2.44 4.05 13.81
N ASP A 83 -2.70 5.34 14.05
CA ASP A 83 -3.20 5.84 15.34
C ASP A 83 -4.64 5.34 15.62
N ASN A 84 -5.47 5.27 14.57
CA ASN A 84 -6.80 4.66 14.66
C ASN A 84 -6.72 3.15 14.93
N LEU A 85 -5.80 2.45 14.26
CA LEU A 85 -5.55 1.03 14.48
C LEU A 85 -5.07 0.75 15.91
N GLU A 86 -4.18 1.59 16.44
CA GLU A 86 -3.73 1.49 17.84
C GLU A 86 -4.92 1.63 18.80
N SER A 87 -5.74 2.66 18.59
CA SER A 87 -6.96 2.89 19.38
C SER A 87 -7.92 1.70 19.31
N PHE A 88 -8.11 1.12 18.13
CA PHE A 88 -8.94 -0.07 17.94
C PHE A 88 -8.40 -1.30 18.67
N LEU A 89 -7.07 -1.50 18.70
CA LEU A 89 -6.46 -2.65 19.36
C LEU A 89 -6.57 -2.56 20.90
N LEU A 90 -6.65 -1.36 21.47
CA LEU A 90 -6.84 -1.18 22.92
C LEU A 90 -8.12 -1.86 23.43
N ASP A 91 -9.18 -1.90 22.63
CA ASP A 91 -10.45 -2.57 22.98
C ASP A 91 -10.30 -4.09 23.21
N TYR A 92 -9.21 -4.68 22.74
CA TYR A 92 -8.95 -6.12 22.82
C TYR A 92 -7.93 -6.50 23.90
N GLU A 93 -7.34 -5.52 24.60
CA GLU A 93 -6.40 -5.79 25.67
C GLU A 93 -7.03 -6.61 26.81
N PRO A 94 -6.26 -7.50 27.47
CA PRO A 94 -4.83 -7.76 27.28
C PRO A 94 -4.52 -8.80 26.19
N ARG A 95 -5.47 -9.15 25.32
CA ARG A 95 -5.36 -10.30 24.40
C ARG A 95 -4.58 -10.01 23.13
N VAL A 96 -4.13 -8.77 22.93
CA VAL A 96 -3.38 -8.37 21.73
C VAL A 96 -1.96 -8.97 21.79
N PRO A 97 -1.55 -9.78 20.80
CA PRO A 97 -0.20 -10.35 20.75
C PRO A 97 0.88 -9.27 20.73
N ILE A 98 2.02 -9.53 21.38
CA ILE A 98 3.11 -8.56 21.46
C ILE A 98 3.69 -8.25 20.08
N GLU A 99 3.74 -9.24 19.19
CA GLU A 99 4.25 -9.11 17.83
C GLU A 99 3.45 -8.09 17.01
N LEU A 100 2.13 -7.97 17.25
CA LEU A 100 1.30 -6.98 16.57
C LEU A 100 1.62 -5.55 17.05
N LYS A 101 1.87 -5.40 18.36
CA LYS A 101 2.28 -4.11 18.95
C LYS A 101 3.64 -3.68 18.44
N GLU A 102 4.58 -4.61 18.31
CA GLU A 102 5.91 -4.35 17.76
C GLU A 102 5.84 -3.90 16.28
N VAL A 103 5.00 -4.54 15.47
CA VAL A 103 4.78 -4.12 14.08
C VAL A 103 4.17 -2.71 14.02
N LEU A 104 3.15 -2.42 14.84
CA LEU A 104 2.51 -1.11 14.90
C LEU A 104 3.53 -0.01 15.24
N GLN A 105 4.31 -0.21 16.30
CA GLN A 105 5.36 0.74 16.73
C GLN A 105 6.48 0.89 15.70
N ARG A 106 6.86 -0.19 15.00
CA ARG A 106 7.84 -0.14 13.92
C ARG A 106 7.33 0.76 12.79
N VAL A 107 6.10 0.53 12.29
CA VAL A 107 5.56 1.29 11.17
C VAL A 107 5.35 2.77 11.54
N GLN A 108 4.81 3.07 12.72
CA GLN A 108 4.67 4.47 13.19
C GLN A 108 6.01 5.20 13.25
N ARG A 109 7.09 4.55 13.73
CA ARG A 109 8.44 5.13 13.73
C ARG A 109 8.96 5.41 12.32
N GLU A 110 8.85 4.45 11.41
CA GLU A 110 9.31 4.58 10.03
C GLU A 110 8.52 5.66 9.25
N LEU A 111 7.22 5.80 9.52
CA LEU A 111 6.39 6.86 8.94
C LEU A 111 6.76 8.25 9.50
N SER A 112 7.16 8.33 10.77
CA SER A 112 7.50 9.57 11.46
C SER A 112 8.95 10.03 11.25
N SER A 113 9.87 9.12 10.93
CA SER A 113 11.26 9.48 10.61
C SER A 113 11.30 10.25 9.29
N ARG A 114 11.75 11.51 9.34
CA ARG A 114 12.07 12.29 8.15
C ARG A 114 13.27 11.63 7.45
N ASP A 115 13.11 11.26 6.19
CA ASP A 115 14.23 11.19 5.26
C ASP A 115 14.50 12.60 4.70
#